data_AF-A0A4Y7U1Y7-F1
#
_entry.id   AF-A0A4Y7U1Y7-F1
#
_cell.length_a   1.000
_cell.length_b   1.000
_cell.length_c   1.000
_cell.angle_alpha   90.00
_cell.angle_beta   90.00
_cell.angle_gamma   90.00
#
_symmetry.space_group_name_H-M   'P 1'
#
loop_
_entity.id
_entity.type
_entity.pdbx_description
1 polymer ?
#
loop_
_entity_poly.entity_id
_entity_poly.type
_entity_poly.pdbx_seq_one_letter_code
_entity_poly.pdbx_strand_id
1 'polypeptide(L)'
;PIDNWLTELKMTFSDFNYRIHNGETSLEAQQRILEVFKSIPVNEHALIVTHGNIMSLLLNHFDKQFGFDEWKALKNPDLYAIDESSQIKHVTINS
;
A
#
# COMPACT_ATOMS: atom_id res chain seq x y z
N PRO A 1 -21.74 -8.20 7.38
CA PRO A 1 -21.12 -7.91 6.05
C PRO A 1 -21.31 -6.43 5.74
N ILE A 2 -20.31 -5.75 5.19
CA ILE A 2 -20.50 -4.38 4.71
C ILE A 2 -21.09 -4.51 3.30
N ASP A 3 -22.36 -4.16 3.14
CA ASP A 3 -23.09 -4.35 1.88
C ASP A 3 -22.46 -3.55 0.71
N ASN A 4 -21.72 -2.47 1.02
CA ASN A 4 -21.04 -1.59 0.07
C ASN A 4 -19.51 -1.57 0.22
N TRP A 5 -18.90 -2.69 0.62
CA TRP A 5 -17.47 -2.75 1.00
C TRP A 5 -16.50 -2.17 -0.05
N LEU A 6 -16.79 -2.34 -1.35
CA LEU A 6 -15.91 -1.84 -2.42
C LEU A 6 -15.97 -0.31 -2.55
N THR A 7 -17.17 0.26 -2.37
CA THR A 7 -17.38 1.72 -2.33
C THR A 7 -16.69 2.31 -1.10
N GLU A 8 -16.88 1.68 0.06
CA GLU A 8 -16.22 2.06 1.31
C GLU A 8 -14.70 2.03 1.16
N LEU A 9 -14.16 0.97 0.57
CA LEU A 9 -12.73 0.87 0.27
C LEU A 9 -12.27 1.96 -0.70
N LYS A 10 -13.02 2.26 -1.75
CA LYS A 10 -12.66 3.36 -2.67
C LYS A 10 -12.60 4.71 -1.95
N MET A 11 -13.47 4.94 -0.97
CA MET A 11 -13.43 6.15 -0.14
C MET A 11 -12.14 6.24 0.68
N THR A 12 -11.59 5.13 1.18
CA THR A 12 -10.32 5.16 1.95
C THR A 12 -9.11 5.59 1.12
N PHE A 13 -9.16 5.47 -0.22
CA PHE A 13 -8.13 6.01 -1.11
C PHE A 13 -8.35 7.48 -1.47
N SER A 14 -9.59 7.98 -1.36
CA SER A 14 -9.96 9.35 -1.73
C SER A 14 -9.87 10.32 -0.54
N ASP A 15 -10.16 9.84 0.66
CA ASP A 15 -10.01 10.56 1.92
C ASP A 15 -9.25 9.69 2.92
N PHE A 16 -8.00 10.06 3.19
CA PHE A 16 -7.12 9.30 4.08
C PHE A 16 -7.51 9.36 5.57
N ASN A 17 -8.37 10.31 5.94
CA ASN A 17 -8.95 10.40 7.29
C ASN A 17 -10.31 9.70 7.38
N TYR A 18 -10.83 9.19 6.26
CA TYR A 18 -12.06 8.43 6.25
C TYR A 18 -11.90 7.16 7.09
N ARG A 19 -12.85 6.97 8.01
CA ARG A 19 -12.90 5.79 8.88
C ARG A 19 -14.09 4.95 8.49
N ILE A 20 -13.83 3.71 8.05
CA ILE A 20 -14.89 2.73 7.89
C ILE A 20 -15.37 2.34 9.29
N HIS A 21 -16.52 2.88 9.71
CA HIS A 21 -17.10 2.64 11.04
C HIS A 21 -16.11 2.98 12.17
N ASN A 22 -15.67 2.00 12.96
CA ASN A 22 -14.69 2.12 14.03
C ASN A 22 -13.32 1.52 13.64
N GLY A 23 -13.05 1.38 12.34
CA GLY A 23 -11.81 0.81 11.83
C GLY A 23 -10.60 1.77 11.87
N GLU A 24 -9.51 1.32 11.27
CA GLU A 24 -8.31 2.12 10.99
C GLU A 24 -8.55 2.98 9.73
N THR A 25 -8.04 4.20 9.73
CA THR A 25 -7.99 5.09 8.56
C THR A 25 -6.80 4.72 7.66
N SER A 26 -6.82 5.09 6.38
CA SER A 26 -5.66 4.89 5.50
C SER A 26 -4.41 5.63 6.01
N LEU A 27 -4.57 6.78 6.67
CA LEU A 27 -3.46 7.52 7.27
C LEU A 27 -2.78 6.72 8.39
N GLU A 28 -3.56 6.18 9.33
CA GLU A 28 -3.05 5.34 10.43
C GLU A 28 -2.36 4.09 9.87
N ALA A 29 -2.99 3.42 8.89
CA ALA A 29 -2.44 2.22 8.25
C ALA A 29 -1.14 2.51 7.46
N GLN A 30 -1.09 3.63 6.73
CA GLN A 30 0.10 4.07 5.98
C GLN A 30 1.25 4.43 6.93
N GLN A 31 0.96 5.14 8.04
CA GLN A 31 1.97 5.46 9.06
C GLN A 31 2.59 4.18 9.65
N ARG A 32 1.75 3.20 10.00
CA ARG A 32 2.20 1.92 10.55
C ARG A 32 3.13 1.15 9.62
N ILE A 33 2.83 1.08 8.31
CA ILE A 33 3.74 0.40 7.36
C ILE A 33 5.00 1.22 7.08
N LEU A 34 4.93 2.55 7.14
CA LEU A 34 6.11 3.41 7.02
C LEU A 34 7.06 3.28 8.20
N GLU A 35 6.57 3.01 9.41
CA GLU A 35 7.43 2.70 10.56
C GLU A 35 8.23 1.42 10.32
N VAL A 36 7.58 0.37 9.77
CA VAL A 36 8.28 -0.86 9.37
C VAL A 36 9.31 -0.56 8.28
N PHE A 37 8.94 0.19 7.24
CA PHE A 37 9.85 0.55 6.16
C PHE A 37 11.08 1.33 6.67
N LYS A 38 10.87 2.31 7.55
CA LYS A 38 11.96 3.12 8.15
C LYS A 38 12.84 2.35 9.12
N SER A 39 12.40 1.20 9.60
CA SER A 39 13.21 0.34 10.48
C SER A 39 14.25 -0.49 9.71
N ILE A 40 14.16 -0.55 8.38
CA ILE A 40 15.10 -1.28 7.53
C ILE A 40 16.46 -0.53 7.49
N PRO A 41 17.59 -1.21 7.75
CA PRO A 41 18.91 -0.59 7.64
C PRO A 41 19.22 -0.14 6.21
N VAL A 42 19.78 1.06 6.06
CA VAL A 42 20.06 1.69 4.74
C VAL A 42 20.96 0.82 3.83
N ASN A 43 21.81 -0.03 4.41
CA ASN A 43 22.77 -0.85 3.69
C ASN A 43 22.31 -2.30 3.50
N GLU A 44 21.02 -2.59 3.74
CA GLU A 44 20.45 -3.93 3.63
C GLU A 44 19.28 -3.97 2.66
N HIS A 45 19.14 -5.10 1.96
CA HIS A 45 17.94 -5.38 1.19
C HIS A 45 16.95 -6.16 2.07
N ALA A 46 15.71 -5.68 2.13
CA ALA A 46 14.64 -6.33 2.86
C ALA A 46 13.48 -6.69 1.93
N LEU A 47 12.80 -7.79 2.24
CA LEU A 47 11.54 -8.18 1.60
C LEU A 47 10.40 -7.96 2.59
N ILE A 48 9.48 -7.05 2.27
CA ILE A 48 8.25 -6.85 3.04
C ILE A 48 7.14 -7.69 2.40
N VAL A 49 6.68 -8.73 3.10
CA VAL A 49 5.53 -9.54 2.69
C VAL A 49 4.29 -9.03 3.42
N THR A 50 3.27 -8.60 2.67
CA THR A 50 2.07 -7.97 3.23
C THR A 50 0.83 -8.22 2.36
N HIS A 51 -0.29 -7.58 2.70
CA HIS A 51 -1.54 -7.63 1.93
C HIS A 51 -1.63 -6.47 0.94
N GLY A 52 -2.41 -6.65 -0.13
CA GLY A 52 -2.52 -5.68 -1.23
C GLY A 52 -2.91 -4.26 -0.80
N ASN A 53 -3.80 -4.10 0.18
CA ASN A 53 -4.18 -2.76 0.67
C ASN A 53 -3.02 -2.05 1.37
N ILE A 54 -2.32 -2.73 2.28
CA ILE A 54 -1.16 -2.16 2.98
C ILE A 54 -0.01 -1.89 2.00
N MET A 55 0.23 -2.80 1.05
CA MET A 55 1.19 -2.57 -0.03
C MET A 55 0.84 -1.31 -0.83
N SER A 56 -0.43 -1.15 -1.22
CA SER A 56 -0.89 0.03 -1.97
C SER A 56 -0.72 1.31 -1.18
N LEU A 57 -0.98 1.30 0.13
CA LEU A 57 -0.74 2.45 0.99
C LEU A 57 0.75 2.79 1.12
N LEU A 58 1.64 1.79 1.20
CA LEU A 58 3.08 2.04 1.19
C LEU A 58 3.53 2.63 -0.15
N LEU A 59 3.10 2.06 -1.28
CA LEU A 59 3.42 2.56 -2.62
C LEU A 59 2.86 3.97 -2.84
N ASN A 60 1.65 4.25 -2.35
CA ASN A 60 1.03 5.58 -2.38
C ASN A 60 1.88 6.64 -1.66
N HIS A 61 2.68 6.26 -0.67
CA HIS A 61 3.57 7.22 0.00
C HIS A 61 4.61 7.78 -0.97
N PHE A 62 5.17 6.93 -1.84
CA PHE A 62 6.23 7.28 -2.78
C PHE A 62 5.70 7.76 -4.13
N ASP A 63 4.57 7.23 -4.59
CA ASP A 63 3.86 7.68 -5.78
C ASP A 63 2.38 7.88 -5.48
N LYS A 64 1.95 9.14 -5.40
CA LYS A 64 0.56 9.50 -5.09
C LYS A 64 -0.45 9.06 -6.16
N GLN A 65 0.02 8.66 -7.35
CA GLN A 65 -0.83 8.07 -8.38
C GLN A 65 -1.22 6.63 -8.03
N PHE A 66 -0.52 5.96 -7.10
CA PHE A 66 -0.91 4.62 -6.65
C PHE A 66 -2.16 4.69 -5.77
N GLY A 67 -3.33 4.61 -6.40
CA GLY A 67 -4.64 4.76 -5.79
C GLY A 67 -5.47 3.48 -5.84
N PHE A 68 -6.80 3.66 -5.84
CA PHE A 68 -7.75 2.54 -5.83
C PHE A 68 -7.68 1.68 -7.10
N ASP A 69 -7.45 2.29 -8.26
CA ASP A 69 -7.42 1.56 -9.53
C ASP A 69 -6.14 0.72 -9.64
N GLU A 70 -5.01 1.22 -9.13
CA GLU A 70 -3.74 0.49 -9.03
C GLU A 70 -3.85 -0.65 -8.00
N TRP A 71 -4.45 -0.39 -6.83
CA TRP A 71 -4.77 -1.44 -5.85
C TRP A 71 -5.60 -2.56 -6.48
N LYS A 72 -6.62 -2.20 -7.28
CA LYS A 72 -7.50 -3.15 -7.96
C LYS A 72 -6.78 -3.96 -9.05
N ALA A 73 -5.74 -3.38 -9.65
CA ALA A 73 -4.92 -4.02 -10.68
C ALA A 73 -3.82 -4.95 -10.12
N LEU A 74 -3.61 -4.96 -8.79
CA LEU A 74 -2.63 -5.84 -8.16
C LEU A 74 -2.90 -7.32 -8.44
N LYS A 75 -1.80 -8.06 -8.64
CA LYS A 75 -1.82 -9.53 -8.75
C LYS A 75 -1.70 -10.19 -7.37
N ASN A 76 -1.89 -11.50 -7.31
CA ASN A 76 -1.64 -12.30 -6.11
C ASN A 76 -0.88 -13.59 -6.49
N PRO A 77 0.46 -13.67 -6.31
CA PRO A 77 1.33 -12.62 -5.75
C PRO A 77 1.58 -11.45 -6.71
N ASP A 78 2.02 -10.32 -6.16
CA ASP A 78 2.57 -9.19 -6.90
C ASP A 78 3.84 -8.67 -6.22
N LEU A 79 4.73 -8.02 -6.98
CA LEU A 79 6.03 -7.59 -6.47
C LEU A 79 6.42 -6.21 -6.99
N TYR A 80 6.79 -5.35 -6.04
CA TYR A 80 7.32 -4.01 -6.31
C TYR A 80 8.65 -3.83 -5.60
N ALA A 81 9.56 -3.12 -6.25
CA ALA A 81 10.83 -2.68 -5.66
C ALA A 81 10.79 -1.17 -5.42
N ILE A 82 11.34 -0.73 -4.29
CA ILE A 82 11.59 0.67 -3.97
C ILE A 82 13.11 0.81 -3.84
N ASP A 83 13.72 1.71 -4.62
CA ASP A 83 15.17 1.95 -4.57
C ASP A 83 15.56 3.06 -3.57
N GLU A 84 16.87 3.30 -3.44
CA GLU A 84 17.43 4.33 -2.55
C GLU A 84 16.96 5.75 -2.93
N SER A 85 16.56 5.97 -4.17
CA SER A 85 15.97 7.23 -4.67
C SER A 85 14.44 7.27 -4.50
N SER A 86 13.88 6.34 -3.71
CA SER A 86 12.45 6.20 -3.47
C SER A 86 11.62 5.99 -4.75
N GLN A 87 12.23 5.47 -5.82
CA GLN A 87 11.51 5.17 -7.06
C GLN A 87 10.89 3.79 -6.98
N ILE A 88 9.63 3.69 -7.43
CA ILE A 88 8.87 2.44 -7.47
C ILE A 88 9.06 1.77 -8.82
N LYS A 89 9.30 0.45 -8.81
CA LYS A 89 9.32 -0.38 -10.01
C LYS A 89 8.47 -1.63 -9.81
N HIS A 90 7.54 -1.87 -10.73
CA HIS A 90 6.82 -3.14 -10.82
C HIS A 90 7.75 -4.25 -11.32
N VAL A 91 7.81 -5.37 -10.62
CA VAL A 91 8.68 -6.50 -10.95
C VAL A 91 7.83 -7.64 -11.51
N THR A 92 8.04 -7.94 -12.79
CA THR A 92 7.38 -9.08 -13.42
C THR A 92 7.96 -10.38 -12.87
N ILE A 93 7.11 -11.18 -12.22
CA ILE A 93 7.42 -12.56 -11.86
C ILE A 93 7.07 -13.41 -13.08
N ASN A 94 8.08 -13.91 -13.80
CA ASN A 94 7.88 -14.89 -14.86
C ASN A 94 7.81 -16.27 -14.22
N SER A 95 6.66 -16.92 -14.35
CA SER A 95 6.44 -18.32 -13.95
C SER A 95 6.86 -19.29 -15.04
#